data_AF-A0A419F1X0-F1
#
_entry.id   AF-A0A419F1X0-F1
#
_cell.length_a   1.000
_cell.length_b   1.000
_cell.length_c   1.000
_cell.angle_alpha   90.00
_cell.angle_beta   90.00
_cell.angle_gamma   90.00
#
_symmetry.space_group_name_H-M   'P 1'
#
loop_
_entity.id
_entity.type
_entity.pdbx_description
1 polymer ?
#
loop_
_entity_poly.entity_id
_entity_poly.type
_entity_poly.pdbx_seq_one_letter_code
_entity_poly.pdbx_strand_id
1 'polypeptide(L)' 'MAAENEKDIDINKILHNKLKSVSIDSLETGISKVITDLVGEDYRCSIGNIKYTLFSGAEISLKIELTLKDENAPQL' A
#
# COMPACT_ATOMS: atom_id res chain seq x y z
N MET A 1 -49.16 4.44 13.29
CA MET A 1 -47.95 4.43 14.15
C MET A 1 -47.03 3.34 13.62
N ALA A 2 -45.71 3.58 13.65
CA ALA A 2 -44.62 2.83 13.01
C ALA A 2 -44.38 3.14 11.51
N ALA A 3 -43.56 4.17 11.28
CA ALA A 3 -42.83 4.36 10.04
C ALA A 3 -41.55 3.52 10.14
N GLU A 4 -41.41 2.54 9.26
CA GLU A 4 -40.19 1.76 9.09
C GLU A 4 -39.13 2.67 8.45
N ASN A 5 -38.24 3.18 9.29
CA ASN A 5 -37.06 3.93 8.86
C ASN A 5 -36.05 2.92 8.30
N GLU A 6 -36.25 2.54 7.05
CA GLU A 6 -35.29 1.81 6.23
C GLU A 6 -33.98 2.60 6.26
N LYS A 7 -32.97 2.07 6.95
CA LYS A 7 -31.63 2.66 7.02
C LYS A 7 -31.07 2.65 5.61
N ASP A 8 -31.19 3.78 4.92
CA ASP A 8 -30.51 4.05 3.66
C ASP A 8 -29.02 3.73 3.87
N ILE A 9 -28.58 2.60 3.32
CA ILE A 9 -27.21 2.15 3.40
C ILE A 9 -26.43 3.08 2.48
N ASP A 10 -25.81 4.09 3.08
CA ASP A 10 -24.95 5.04 2.37
C ASP A 10 -23.75 4.30 1.76
N ILE A 11 -23.92 3.83 0.53
CA ILE A 11 -22.93 3.05 -0.22
C ILE A 11 -21.59 3.79 -0.29
N ASN A 12 -21.61 5.12 -0.28
CA ASN A 12 -20.41 5.96 -0.30
C ASN A 12 -19.57 5.83 0.98
N LYS A 13 -20.18 5.49 2.13
CA LYS A 13 -19.45 5.19 3.38
C LYS A 13 -18.83 3.78 3.38
N ILE A 14 -19.39 2.85 2.61
CA ILE A 14 -18.91 1.45 2.54
C ILE A 14 -17.76 1.33 1.53
N LEU A 15 -17.77 2.10 0.46
CA LEU A 15 -16.80 1.99 -0.64
C LEU A 15 -15.61 2.95 -0.54
N HIS A 16 -15.23 3.38 0.67
CA HIS A 16 -14.00 4.14 0.85
C HIS A 16 -12.81 3.17 0.76
N ASN A 17 -12.12 3.14 -0.39
CA ASN A 17 -10.93 2.32 -0.59
C ASN A 17 -9.83 2.76 0.38
N LYS A 18 -9.80 2.13 1.56
CA LYS A 18 -8.84 2.42 2.64
C LYS A 18 -7.39 2.24 2.20
N LEU A 19 -7.11 1.47 1.13
CA LEU A 19 -5.76 1.33 0.58
C LEU A 19 -5.22 2.67 0.07
N LYS A 20 -6.08 3.60 -0.37
CA LYS A 20 -5.66 4.95 -0.76
C LYS A 20 -5.17 5.81 0.41
N SER A 21 -5.42 5.40 1.65
CA SER A 21 -4.93 6.11 2.85
C SER A 21 -3.52 5.70 3.26
N VAL A 22 -2.96 4.65 2.65
CA VAL A 22 -1.60 4.18 2.96
C VAL A 22 -0.60 5.04 2.18
N SER A 23 0.36 5.64 2.88
CA SER A 23 1.40 6.43 2.23
C SER A 23 2.43 5.54 1.52
N ILE A 24 2.99 6.06 0.42
CA ILE A 24 4.04 5.39 -0.35
C ILE A 24 5.25 5.09 0.55
N ASP A 25 5.69 6.06 1.37
CA ASP A 25 6.81 5.88 2.30
C ASP A 25 6.58 4.74 3.29
N SER A 26 5.34 4.58 3.76
CA SER A 26 4.99 3.48 4.68
C SER A 26 5.05 2.12 3.99
N LEU A 27 4.60 2.06 2.73
CA LEU A 27 4.71 0.84 1.92
C LEU A 27 6.17 0.50 1.62
N GLU A 28 6.97 1.46 1.17
CA GLU A 28 8.40 1.28 0.91
C GLU A 28 9.12 0.79 2.16
N THR A 29 8.93 1.46 3.29
CA THR A 29 9.55 1.09 4.57
C THR A 29 9.12 -0.30 5.03
N GLY A 30 7.82 -0.62 4.92
CA GLY A 30 7.29 -1.93 5.30
C GLY A 30 7.81 -3.07 4.43
N ILE A 31 7.83 -2.86 3.11
CA ILE A 31 8.35 -3.85 2.14
C ILE A 31 9.85 -4.04 2.38
N SER A 32 10.63 -2.95 2.48
CA SER A 32 12.06 -3.00 2.80
C SER A 32 12.34 -3.84 4.03
N LYS A 33 11.64 -3.57 5.13
CA LYS A 33 11.82 -4.29 6.38
C LYS A 33 11.56 -5.78 6.23
N VAL A 34 10.44 -6.17 5.63
CA VAL A 34 10.09 -7.59 5.45
C VAL A 34 11.12 -8.30 4.60
N ILE A 35 11.57 -7.70 3.50
CA ILE A 35 12.59 -8.32 2.63
C ILE A 35 13.91 -8.45 3.38
N THR A 36 14.36 -7.41 4.08
CA THR A 36 15.58 -7.45 4.90
C THR A 36 15.52 -8.53 5.97
N ASP A 37 14.40 -8.64 6.68
CA ASP A 37 14.20 -9.68 7.70
C ASP A 37 14.25 -11.10 7.09
N LEU A 38 13.81 -11.28 5.84
CA LEU A 38 13.80 -12.58 5.16
C LEU A 38 15.15 -12.99 4.57
N VAL A 39 15.92 -12.02 4.05
CA VAL A 39 17.17 -12.29 3.33
C VAL A 39 18.42 -12.09 4.21
N GLY A 40 18.31 -11.34 5.30
CA GLY A 40 19.44 -11.02 6.19
C GLY A 40 20.34 -9.88 5.71
N GLU A 41 19.91 -9.13 4.69
CA GLU A 41 20.66 -8.00 4.11
C GLU A 41 19.77 -6.74 4.03
N ASP A 42 20.34 -5.54 4.22
CA ASP A 42 19.56 -4.28 4.23
C ASP A 42 19.17 -3.88 2.79
N TYR A 43 17.87 -3.86 2.51
CA TYR A 43 17.32 -3.52 1.20
C TYR A 43 16.49 -2.25 1.29
N ARG A 44 16.70 -1.35 0.33
CA ARG A 44 15.83 -0.19 0.08
C ARG A 44 14.81 -0.54 -1.00
N CYS A 45 13.54 -0.25 -0.72
CA CYS A 45 12.44 -0.34 -1.67
C CYS A 45 12.12 1.05 -2.23
N SER A 46 11.85 1.10 -3.54
CA SER A 46 11.34 2.28 -4.25
C SER A 46 10.11 1.87 -5.05
N ILE A 47 8.98 2.55 -4.86
CA ILE A 47 7.74 2.32 -5.60
C ILE A 47 7.71 3.26 -6.80
N GLY A 48 7.95 2.70 -7.99
CA GLY A 48 7.90 3.45 -9.25
C GLY A 48 6.49 3.67 -9.78
N ASN A 49 5.54 2.78 -9.46
CA ASN A 49 4.15 2.94 -9.86
C ASN A 49 3.17 2.31 -8.86
N ILE A 50 2.07 3.02 -8.63
CA ILE A 50 0.94 2.58 -7.82
C ILE A 50 -0.35 2.74 -8.60
N LYS A 51 -1.12 1.66 -8.73
CA LYS A 51 -2.42 1.64 -9.40
C LYS A 51 -3.49 1.12 -8.45
N TYR A 52 -4.55 1.90 -8.28
CA TYR A 52 -5.71 1.50 -7.49
C TYR A 52 -6.86 1.11 -8.41
N THR A 53 -7.35 -0.12 -8.29
CA THR A 53 -8.51 -0.61 -9.05
C THR A 53 -9.69 -0.79 -8.09
N LEU A 54 -10.91 -0.42 -8.53
CA LEU A 54 -12.15 -0.54 -7.76
C LEU A 54 -13.10 -1.63 -8.30
N PHE A 55 -12.64 -2.40 -9.29
CA PHE A 55 -13.41 -3.45 -9.93
C PHE A 55 -13.37 -4.69 -9.02
N SER A 56 -14.45 -4.97 -8.29
CA SER A 56 -14.67 -6.16 -7.42
C SER A 56 -14.05 -6.20 -6.01
N GLY A 57 -13.29 -5.17 -5.63
CA GLY A 57 -12.65 -5.09 -4.32
C GLY A 57 -11.66 -3.93 -4.30
N ALA A 58 -11.21 -3.54 -3.12
CA ALA A 58 -10.08 -2.61 -3.02
C ALA A 58 -8.82 -3.36 -3.48
N GLU A 59 -8.34 -3.08 -4.69
CA GLU A 59 -7.11 -3.64 -5.24
C GLU A 59 -6.03 -2.54 -5.34
N ILE A 60 -4.80 -2.91 -5.01
CA ILE A 60 -3.59 -2.11 -5.18
C ILE A 60 -2.56 -2.92 -5.97
N SER A 61 -2.11 -2.40 -7.10
CA SER A 61 -0.99 -2.95 -7.86
C SER A 61 0.22 -2.04 -7.69
N LEU A 62 1.37 -2.64 -7.34
CA LEU A 62 2.63 -1.93 -7.10
C LEU A 62 3.69 -2.42 -8.07
N LYS A 63 4.42 -1.49 -8.70
CA LYS A 63 5.69 -1.79 -9.35
C LYS A 63 6.80 -1.27 -8.44
N ILE A 64 7.62 -2.20 -7.94
CA ILE A 64 8.68 -1.90 -6.98
C ILE A 64 10.06 -2.23 -7.54
N GLU A 65 11.06 -1.51 -7.06
CA GLU A 65 12.48 -1.76 -7.26
C GLU A 65 13.14 -1.93 -5.90
N LEU A 66 13.97 -2.98 -5.76
CA LEU A 66 14.72 -3.27 -4.55
C LEU A 66 16.20 -3.05 -4.85
N THR A 67 16.86 -2.28 -3.99
CA THR A 67 18.29 -2.01 -4.09
C THR A 67 18.94 -2.42 -2.78
N LEU A 68 19.98 -3.24 -2.86
CA LEU A 68 20.82 -3.53 -1.70
C LEU A 68 21.43 -2.22 -1.21
N LYS A 69 21.29 -1.91 0.08
CA LYS A 69 22.06 -0.83 0.68
C LYS A 69 23.47 -1.36 0.87
N ASP A 70 24.28 -1.13 -0.15
CA ASP A 70 25.70 -1.31 -0.04
C ASP A 70 26.27 -0.17 0.81
N GLU A 71 26.74 -0.49 2.01
CA GLU A 71 27.41 0.47 2.91
C GLU A 71 28.71 1.04 2.28
N ASN A 72 29.19 0.43 1.18
CA ASN A 72 30.38 0.82 0.42
C ASN A 72 30.07 1.34 -1.00
N ALA A 73 28.80 1.50 -1.40
CA ALA A 73 28.50 2.10 -2.70
C ALA A 73 29.01 3.56 -2.72
N PRO A 74 29.86 3.95 -3.68
CA PRO A 74 30.31 5.32 -3.79
C PRO A 74 29.10 6.21 -4.05
N GLN A 75 28.88 7.19 -3.17
CA GLN A 75 27.89 8.24 -3.39
C GLN A 75 28.39 9.09 -4.56
N LEU A 76 27.81 8.87 -5.74
CA LEU A 76 28.05 9.65 -6.95
C LEU A 76 27.28 10.97 -6.91
#